data_AF-A0A166YPC8-F1
#
_entry.id   AF-A0A166YPC8-F1
#
_cell.length_a   1.000
_cell.length_b   1.000
_cell.length_c   1.000
_cell.angle_alpha   90.00
_cell.angle_beta   90.00
_cell.angle_gamma   90.00
#
_symmetry.space_group_name_H-M   'P 1'
#
loop_
_entity.id
_entity.type
_entity.pdbx_description
1 polymer ?
#
loop_
_entity_poly.entity_id
_entity_poly.type
_entity_poly.pdbx_seq_one_letter_code
_entity_poly.pdbx_strand_id
1 'polypeptide(L)'
;MTHFRLLTQNGHGQDAEEDQLAIEVLTGLSAQPKHLSAKYFYDDTGSELFQKITQHEDYYLTAKEFEILTRISSQLAHLIDEQEIDIIELGAGDGRKSQLIIDGFLKNGCKVNFYPIDISEKAMVMLQENIVPNEKLAIHGVVAEYFEGLKLVRSQSSNKQLVLFLGSNIGNFNREQSQGFLRKLWMSLNSQDYILTGYDLKKDVNKLTAAYNDEAGLTARFNLNLLHRINHELGGNFKLDKFQHYGIYNPILGAMESYVLSTEKQAVYIKALQRTFQFDAYEAIHLEYSFKFTKKDIEDLCEQTGFKLIKNFTDANEHFIDSLWQVYKDE
;
A
#
# COMPACT_ATOMS: atom_id res chain seq x y z
N MET A 1 -24.45 7.08 16.97
CA MET A 1 -23.71 7.91 16.01
C MET A 1 -22.24 7.57 16.15
N THR A 2 -21.51 7.42 15.05
CA THR A 2 -20.05 7.22 15.07
C THR A 2 -19.36 8.56 15.25
N HIS A 3 -18.37 8.61 16.13
CA HIS A 3 -17.55 9.80 16.33
C HIS A 3 -16.39 9.78 15.35
N PHE A 4 -16.36 10.70 14.38
CA PHE A 4 -15.24 10.88 13.46
C PHE A 4 -14.41 12.10 13.87
N ARG A 5 -13.09 11.95 13.96
CA ARG A 5 -12.16 13.06 14.21
C ARG A 5 -10.95 12.94 13.31
N LEU A 6 -10.61 14.01 12.58
CA LEU A 6 -9.36 14.11 11.85
C LEU A 6 -8.24 14.58 12.78
N LEU A 7 -7.10 13.90 12.73
CA LEU A 7 -5.87 14.23 13.44
C LEU A 7 -4.82 14.61 12.40
N THR A 8 -4.34 15.85 12.47
CA THR A 8 -3.26 16.35 11.63
C THR A 8 -2.07 16.76 12.50
N GLN A 9 -0.85 16.51 12.03
CA GLN A 9 0.30 17.29 12.49
C GLN A 9 0.39 18.57 11.65
N ASN A 10 0.98 19.63 12.21
CA ASN A 10 1.20 20.91 11.51
C ASN A 10 1.75 20.65 10.10
N GLY A 11 0.92 20.93 9.10
CA GLY A 11 1.11 20.48 7.73
C GLY A 11 2.34 21.10 7.08
N HIS A 12 3.11 20.25 6.42
CA HIS A 12 3.87 20.68 5.25
C HIS A 12 2.83 21.00 4.16
N GLY A 13 2.74 22.26 3.73
CA GLY A 13 1.76 22.71 2.73
C GLY A 13 2.01 22.09 1.35
N GLN A 14 1.10 22.34 0.41
CA GLN A 14 1.17 21.87 -0.98
C GLN A 14 2.55 22.12 -1.63
N ASP A 15 3.18 23.26 -1.31
CA ASP A 15 4.52 23.61 -1.78
C ASP A 15 5.61 22.59 -1.38
N ALA A 16 5.50 21.98 -0.20
CA ALA A 16 6.49 21.01 0.28
C ALA A 16 6.33 19.62 -0.37
N GLU A 17 5.12 19.24 -0.77
CA GLU A 17 4.89 18.01 -1.53
C GLU A 17 5.42 18.15 -2.96
N GLU A 18 5.16 19.29 -3.60
CA GLU A 18 5.70 19.62 -4.93
C GLU A 18 7.24 19.66 -4.92
N ASP A 19 7.86 20.25 -3.89
CA ASP A 19 9.31 20.26 -3.71
C ASP A 19 9.88 18.84 -3.58
N GLN A 20 9.23 17.97 -2.78
CA GLN A 20 9.67 16.60 -2.60
C GLN A 20 9.53 15.78 -3.90
N LEU A 21 8.42 15.95 -4.64
CA LEU A 21 8.25 15.34 -5.96
C LEU A 21 9.35 15.79 -6.92
N ALA A 22 9.66 17.09 -6.98
CA ALA A 22 10.73 17.63 -7.82
C ALA A 22 12.09 16.99 -7.51
N ILE A 23 12.44 16.85 -6.22
CA ILE A 23 13.69 16.22 -5.78
C ILE A 23 13.76 14.75 -6.21
N GLU A 24 12.68 13.99 -6.05
CA GLU A 24 12.67 12.57 -6.42
C GLU A 24 12.67 12.36 -7.93
N VAL A 25 11.97 13.20 -8.69
CA VAL A 25 12.02 13.18 -10.16
C VAL A 25 13.43 13.52 -10.66
N LEU A 26 14.07 14.54 -10.08
CA LEU A 26 15.45 14.89 -10.43
C LEU A 26 16.41 13.73 -10.16
N THR A 27 16.30 13.11 -8.99
CA THR A 27 17.14 11.99 -8.55
C THR A 27 16.93 10.78 -9.47
N GLY A 28 15.68 10.39 -9.66
CA GLY A 28 15.28 9.22 -10.42
C GLY A 28 15.61 9.30 -11.90
N LEU A 29 15.34 10.44 -12.54
CA LEU A 29 15.65 10.65 -13.96
C LEU A 29 17.15 10.95 -14.24
N SER A 30 17.93 11.28 -13.21
CA SER A 30 19.39 11.40 -13.31
C SER A 30 20.13 10.08 -13.09
N ALA A 31 19.46 9.05 -12.55
CA ALA A 31 20.06 7.76 -12.26
C ALA A 31 20.29 6.90 -13.51
N GLN A 32 21.11 5.85 -13.35
CA GLN A 32 21.38 4.83 -14.35
C GLN A 32 21.30 3.45 -13.69
N PRO A 33 20.21 2.68 -13.89
CA PRO A 33 19.04 2.99 -14.74
C PRO A 33 18.14 4.08 -14.15
N LYS A 34 17.32 4.72 -15.00
CA LYS A 34 16.31 5.71 -14.58
C LYS A 34 15.17 5.02 -13.83
N HIS A 35 14.64 5.71 -12.83
CA HIS A 35 13.49 5.24 -12.06
C HIS A 35 12.60 6.39 -11.60
N LEU A 36 11.36 6.10 -11.26
CA LEU A 36 10.43 7.02 -10.59
C LEU A 36 9.70 6.25 -9.49
N SER A 37 9.42 6.91 -8.36
CA SER A 37 8.80 6.26 -7.21
C SER A 37 7.29 6.07 -7.40
N ALA A 38 6.82 4.84 -7.23
CA ALA A 38 5.40 4.49 -7.32
C ALA A 38 4.50 5.18 -6.29
N LYS A 39 5.06 5.73 -5.21
CA LYS A 39 4.28 6.53 -4.24
C LYS A 39 3.58 7.73 -4.89
N TYR A 40 4.10 8.23 -6.01
CA TYR A 40 3.54 9.36 -6.73
C TYR A 40 2.45 8.98 -7.74
N PHE A 41 2.12 7.70 -7.87
CA PHE A 41 0.98 7.27 -8.69
C PHE A 41 -0.36 7.77 -8.16
N TYR A 42 -0.47 8.05 -6.87
CA TYR A 42 -1.75 8.25 -6.19
C TYR A 42 -2.16 9.72 -6.11
N ASP A 43 -2.07 10.47 -7.22
CA ASP A 43 -2.86 11.68 -7.36
C ASP A 43 -4.36 11.32 -7.49
N ASP A 44 -5.23 12.32 -7.69
CA ASP A 44 -6.66 12.09 -7.86
C ASP A 44 -6.97 11.10 -8.99
N THR A 45 -6.33 11.30 -10.15
CA THR A 45 -6.55 10.48 -11.34
C THR A 45 -6.04 9.06 -11.15
N GLY A 46 -4.83 8.92 -10.61
CA GLY A 46 -4.21 7.62 -10.39
C GLY A 46 -4.92 6.81 -9.32
N SER A 47 -5.44 7.45 -8.27
CA SER A 47 -6.28 6.80 -7.27
C SER A 47 -7.56 6.22 -7.88
N GLU A 48 -8.23 6.95 -8.77
CA GLU A 48 -9.41 6.46 -9.50
C GLU A 48 -9.08 5.32 -10.47
N LEU A 49 -7.93 5.40 -11.15
CA LEU A 49 -7.44 4.32 -12.01
C LEU A 49 -7.15 3.06 -11.20
N PHE A 50 -6.48 3.21 -10.05
CA PHE A 50 -6.20 2.08 -9.17
C PHE A 50 -7.49 1.45 -8.63
N GLN A 51 -8.51 2.24 -8.25
CA GLN A 51 -9.81 1.70 -7.87
C GLN A 51 -10.43 0.83 -8.97
N LYS A 52 -10.34 1.26 -10.24
CA LYS A 52 -10.79 0.45 -11.39
C LYS A 52 -9.95 -0.82 -11.56
N ILE A 53 -8.62 -0.73 -11.41
CA ILE A 53 -7.72 -1.89 -11.44
C ILE A 53 -8.15 -2.91 -10.38
N THR A 54 -8.38 -2.48 -9.13
CA THR A 54 -8.79 -3.39 -8.04
C THR A 54 -10.12 -4.11 -8.25
N GLN A 55 -10.94 -3.65 -9.19
CA GLN A 55 -12.23 -4.23 -9.56
C GLN A 55 -12.16 -5.05 -10.86
N HIS A 56 -11.04 -4.98 -11.58
CA HIS A 56 -10.85 -5.69 -12.84
C HIS A 56 -10.56 -7.17 -12.59
N GLU A 57 -11.06 -8.05 -13.47
CA GLU A 57 -10.97 -9.50 -13.30
C GLU A 57 -9.53 -10.05 -13.35
N ASP A 58 -8.67 -9.41 -14.15
CA ASP A 58 -7.25 -9.75 -14.22
C ASP A 58 -6.52 -9.48 -12.88
N TYR A 59 -6.92 -8.43 -12.16
CA TYR A 59 -6.31 -8.04 -10.89
C TYR A 59 -6.95 -8.78 -9.70
N TYR A 60 -6.67 -10.08 -9.63
CA TYR A 60 -7.30 -10.97 -8.64
C TYR A 60 -7.01 -10.62 -7.17
N LEU A 61 -5.95 -9.86 -6.86
CA LEU A 61 -5.40 -9.70 -5.50
C LEU A 61 -6.47 -9.18 -4.53
N THR A 62 -7.15 -8.10 -4.91
CA THR A 62 -8.16 -7.47 -4.04
C THR A 62 -9.33 -8.41 -3.76
N ALA A 63 -9.82 -9.13 -4.77
CA ALA A 63 -10.90 -10.09 -4.59
C ALA A 63 -10.50 -11.25 -3.67
N LYS A 64 -9.24 -11.71 -3.76
CA LYS A 64 -8.72 -12.79 -2.92
C LYS A 64 -8.52 -12.39 -1.47
N GLU A 65 -8.01 -11.19 -1.23
CA GLU A 65 -7.92 -10.65 0.12
C GLU A 65 -9.32 -10.42 0.71
N PHE A 66 -10.27 -9.89 -0.06
CA PHE A 66 -11.68 -9.77 0.37
C PHE A 66 -12.30 -11.10 0.80
N GLU A 67 -12.08 -12.17 0.03
CA GLU A 67 -12.53 -13.53 0.34
C GLU A 67 -12.00 -13.98 1.72
N ILE A 68 -10.71 -13.74 1.98
CA ILE A 68 -10.06 -14.10 3.25
C ILE A 68 -10.66 -13.29 4.38
N LEU A 69 -10.61 -11.95 4.31
CA LEU A 69 -11.05 -11.03 5.36
C LEU A 69 -12.51 -11.26 5.75
N THR A 70 -13.39 -11.51 4.76
CA THR A 70 -14.81 -11.81 4.99
C THR A 70 -14.98 -13.06 5.87
N ARG A 71 -14.17 -14.09 5.64
CA ARG A 71 -14.26 -15.36 6.36
C ARG A 71 -13.62 -15.32 7.74
N ILE A 72 -12.59 -14.49 7.94
CA ILE A 72 -11.78 -14.50 9.17
C ILE A 72 -12.15 -13.40 10.16
N SER A 73 -12.94 -12.40 9.78
CA SER A 73 -13.25 -11.24 10.61
C SER A 73 -13.69 -11.60 12.04
N SER A 74 -14.64 -12.54 12.20
CA SER A 74 -15.05 -13.03 13.53
C SER A 74 -13.96 -13.87 14.22
N GLN A 75 -13.15 -14.62 13.47
CA GLN A 75 -12.05 -15.40 14.05
C GLN A 75 -10.95 -14.50 14.64
N LEU A 76 -10.65 -13.37 14.00
CA LEU A 76 -9.66 -12.40 14.51
C LEU A 76 -10.08 -11.85 15.87
N ALA A 77 -11.36 -11.48 16.02
CA ALA A 77 -11.89 -11.00 17.28
C ALA A 77 -11.75 -12.04 18.42
N HIS A 78 -11.99 -13.33 18.13
CA HIS A 78 -11.79 -14.40 19.11
C HIS A 78 -10.32 -14.70 19.41
N LEU A 79 -9.40 -14.51 18.45
CA LEU A 79 -7.97 -14.76 18.66
C LEU A 79 -7.31 -13.66 19.51
N ILE A 80 -7.75 -12.42 19.36
CA ILE A 80 -7.22 -11.28 20.11
C ILE A 80 -7.95 -11.12 21.46
N ASP A 81 -9.26 -11.39 21.51
CA ASP A 81 -10.11 -11.47 22.72
C ASP A 81 -9.99 -10.25 23.66
N GLU A 82 -10.24 -9.06 23.11
CA GLU A 82 -10.21 -7.80 23.85
C GLU A 82 -11.60 -7.16 23.93
N GLN A 83 -11.88 -6.47 25.05
CA GLN A 83 -13.13 -5.72 25.22
C GLN A 83 -13.12 -4.38 24.45
N GLU A 84 -11.95 -3.79 24.31
CA GLU A 84 -11.71 -2.56 23.54
C GLU A 84 -10.38 -2.68 22.80
N ILE A 85 -10.36 -2.35 21.51
CA ILE A 85 -9.18 -2.50 20.65
C ILE A 85 -8.99 -1.28 19.76
N ASP A 86 -7.72 -0.97 19.47
CA ASP A 86 -7.36 -0.04 18.42
C ASP A 86 -7.01 -0.81 17.14
N ILE A 87 -7.80 -0.61 16.09
CA ILE A 87 -7.49 -1.13 14.75
C ILE A 87 -6.83 0.00 13.98
N ILE A 88 -5.59 -0.19 13.55
CA ILE A 88 -4.80 0.80 12.84
C ILE A 88 -4.57 0.29 11.43
N GLU A 89 -4.84 1.05 10.39
CA GLU A 89 -4.55 0.61 9.02
C GLU A 89 -3.55 1.53 8.33
N LEU A 90 -2.49 0.95 7.78
CA LEU A 90 -1.45 1.66 7.05
C LEU A 90 -1.80 1.65 5.55
N GLY A 91 -2.16 2.81 5.01
CA GLY A 91 -2.65 2.95 3.63
C GLY A 91 -4.08 2.46 3.50
N ALA A 92 -5.00 3.10 4.24
CA ALA A 92 -6.37 2.61 4.39
C ALA A 92 -7.23 2.68 3.11
N GLY A 93 -6.83 3.52 2.14
CA GLY A 93 -7.54 3.65 0.88
C GLY A 93 -9.03 3.97 1.08
N ASP A 94 -9.92 3.15 0.52
CA ASP A 94 -11.37 3.37 0.58
C ASP A 94 -12.08 2.74 1.78
N GLY A 95 -11.36 2.05 2.68
CA GLY A 95 -11.90 1.49 3.91
C GLY A 95 -12.77 0.24 3.77
N ARG A 96 -13.03 -0.28 2.56
CA ARG A 96 -13.97 -1.41 2.39
C ARG A 96 -13.45 -2.72 2.98
N LYS A 97 -12.13 -2.94 2.96
CA LYS A 97 -11.49 -4.11 3.61
C LYS A 97 -11.50 -3.98 5.13
N SER A 98 -11.21 -2.79 5.63
CA SER A 98 -11.22 -2.45 7.06
C SER A 98 -12.60 -2.67 7.68
N GLN A 99 -13.67 -2.29 6.96
CA GLN A 99 -15.05 -2.52 7.38
C GLN A 99 -15.32 -3.98 7.75
N LEU A 100 -14.78 -4.95 6.99
CA LEU A 100 -14.96 -6.37 7.29
C LEU A 100 -14.36 -6.76 8.64
N ILE A 101 -13.15 -6.27 8.93
CA ILE A 101 -12.47 -6.55 10.19
C ILE A 101 -13.18 -5.85 11.35
N ILE A 102 -13.52 -4.57 11.19
CA ILE A 102 -14.28 -3.77 12.16
C ILE A 102 -15.59 -4.49 12.52
N ASP A 103 -16.36 -4.94 11.52
CA ASP A 103 -17.61 -5.69 11.74
C ASP A 103 -17.39 -6.98 12.53
N GLY A 104 -16.28 -7.68 12.30
CA GLY A 104 -15.90 -8.88 13.05
C GLY A 104 -15.77 -8.61 14.56
N PHE A 105 -15.10 -7.53 14.93
CA PHE A 105 -14.93 -7.11 16.34
C PHE A 105 -16.23 -6.58 16.94
N LEU A 106 -16.96 -5.72 16.22
CA LEU A 106 -18.22 -5.15 16.69
C LEU A 106 -19.29 -6.22 16.94
N LYS A 107 -19.41 -7.23 16.06
CA LYS A 107 -20.34 -8.37 16.23
C LYS A 107 -20.01 -9.23 17.44
N ASN A 108 -18.73 -9.26 17.85
CA ASN A 108 -18.29 -9.91 19.08
C ASN A 108 -18.44 -9.01 20.32
N GLY A 109 -19.05 -7.83 20.18
CA GLY A 109 -19.34 -6.93 21.28
C GLY A 109 -18.18 -6.03 21.70
N CYS A 110 -17.03 -6.13 21.02
CA CYS A 110 -15.84 -5.30 21.26
C CYS A 110 -16.12 -3.83 20.90
N LYS A 111 -15.53 -2.91 21.66
CA LYS A 111 -15.44 -1.49 21.29
C LYS A 111 -14.22 -1.27 20.40
N VAL A 112 -14.41 -0.60 19.27
CA VAL A 112 -13.38 -0.44 18.24
C VAL A 112 -13.04 1.04 18.08
N ASN A 113 -11.76 1.38 18.26
CA ASN A 113 -11.21 2.66 17.83
C ASN A 113 -10.43 2.43 16.53
N PHE A 114 -10.94 2.91 15.41
CA PHE A 114 -10.32 2.73 14.11
C PHE A 114 -9.47 3.95 13.74
N TYR A 115 -8.18 3.72 13.45
CA TYR A 115 -7.20 4.72 13.08
C TYR A 115 -6.69 4.43 11.66
N PRO A 116 -7.41 4.89 10.61
CA PRO A 116 -6.86 4.85 9.26
C PRO A 116 -5.74 5.88 9.15
N ILE A 117 -4.56 5.44 8.68
CA ILE A 117 -3.39 6.28 8.41
C ILE A 117 -3.15 6.27 6.89
N ASP A 118 -3.18 7.44 6.28
CA ASP A 118 -2.91 7.62 4.85
C ASP A 118 -2.29 9.00 4.60
N ILE A 119 -1.53 9.15 3.51
CA ILE A 119 -1.02 10.45 3.08
C ILE A 119 -2.09 11.27 2.35
N SER A 120 -3.15 10.60 1.86
CA SER A 120 -4.24 11.22 1.11
C SER A 120 -5.39 11.65 2.03
N GLU A 121 -5.66 12.96 2.12
CA GLU A 121 -6.88 13.46 2.78
C GLU A 121 -8.16 12.92 2.11
N LYS A 122 -8.14 12.74 0.78
CA LYS A 122 -9.26 12.20 0.03
C LYS A 122 -9.57 10.75 0.40
N ALA A 123 -8.56 9.95 0.70
CA ALA A 123 -8.76 8.60 1.22
C ALA A 123 -9.58 8.61 2.52
N MET A 124 -9.29 9.57 3.43
CA MET A 124 -10.07 9.72 4.68
C MET A 124 -11.54 10.03 4.43
N VAL A 125 -11.85 10.88 3.44
CA VAL A 125 -13.23 11.21 3.05
C VAL A 125 -13.95 9.98 2.48
N MET A 126 -13.35 9.29 1.51
CA MET A 126 -13.96 8.10 0.90
C MET A 126 -14.20 7.00 1.93
N LEU A 127 -13.26 6.80 2.83
CA LEU A 127 -13.37 5.83 3.91
C LEU A 127 -14.51 6.16 4.88
N GLN A 128 -14.70 7.44 5.21
CA GLN A 128 -15.82 7.86 6.06
C GLN A 128 -17.18 7.57 5.42
N GLU A 129 -17.28 7.64 4.09
CA GLU A 129 -18.52 7.32 3.35
C GLU A 129 -18.78 5.80 3.29
N ASN A 130 -17.74 4.98 3.24
CA ASN A 130 -17.85 3.52 3.08
C ASN A 130 -18.01 2.77 4.41
N ILE A 131 -17.56 3.32 5.53
CA ILE A 131 -17.65 2.66 6.84
C ILE A 131 -19.04 2.84 7.44
N VAL A 132 -19.67 1.73 7.83
CA VAL A 132 -21.02 1.73 8.40
C VAL A 132 -20.96 2.25 9.84
N PRO A 133 -21.74 3.29 10.20
CA PRO A 133 -21.73 3.82 11.56
C PRO A 133 -22.20 2.79 12.60
N ASN A 134 -21.53 2.77 13.74
CA ASN A 134 -21.87 1.98 14.93
C ASN A 134 -21.59 2.77 16.21
N GLU A 135 -22.36 2.54 17.28
CA GLU A 135 -22.20 3.21 18.58
C GLU A 135 -20.94 2.77 19.35
N LYS A 136 -20.42 1.57 19.06
CA LYS A 136 -19.17 1.03 19.61
C LYS A 136 -17.96 1.30 18.71
N LEU A 137 -18.14 2.09 17.64
CA LEU A 137 -17.09 2.46 16.71
C LEU A 137 -16.76 3.95 16.84
N ALA A 138 -15.49 4.26 17.06
CA ALA A 138 -14.91 5.59 16.87
C ALA A 138 -13.90 5.55 15.73
N ILE A 139 -13.89 6.58 14.88
CA ILE A 139 -12.96 6.68 13.75
C ILE A 139 -12.09 7.92 13.94
N HIS A 140 -10.78 7.73 13.83
CA HIS A 140 -9.75 8.73 14.08
C HIS A 140 -8.83 8.80 12.85
N GLY A 141 -9.25 9.54 11.82
CA GLY A 141 -8.47 9.67 10.60
C GLY A 141 -7.13 10.38 10.85
N VAL A 142 -6.04 9.83 10.34
CA VAL A 142 -4.68 10.36 10.51
C VAL A 142 -4.05 10.59 9.14
N VAL A 143 -3.81 11.87 8.82
CA VAL A 143 -3.13 12.25 7.57
C VAL A 143 -1.65 12.37 7.84
N ALA A 144 -0.89 11.31 7.56
CA ALA A 144 0.53 11.23 7.84
C ALA A 144 1.20 10.05 7.12
N GLU A 145 2.53 10.11 7.03
CA GLU A 145 3.37 8.94 6.77
C GLU A 145 3.17 7.87 7.86
N TYR A 146 3.31 6.59 7.49
CA TYR A 146 2.92 5.44 8.33
C TYR A 146 3.47 5.48 9.77
N PHE A 147 4.79 5.69 9.94
CA PHE A 147 5.41 5.63 11.26
C PHE A 147 5.16 6.89 12.11
N GLU A 148 4.99 8.05 11.49
CA GLU A 148 4.56 9.25 12.21
C GLU A 148 3.10 9.13 12.67
N GLY A 149 2.25 8.55 11.82
CA GLY A 149 0.87 8.20 12.19
C GLY A 149 0.82 7.22 13.36
N LEU A 150 1.59 6.13 13.31
CA LEU A 150 1.68 5.15 14.42
C LEU A 150 2.14 5.79 15.73
N LYS A 151 3.14 6.67 15.67
CA LYS A 151 3.62 7.42 16.83
C LYS A 151 2.54 8.33 17.41
N LEU A 152 1.73 8.97 16.55
CA LEU A 152 0.59 9.76 16.98
C LEU A 152 -0.46 8.88 17.68
N VAL A 153 -0.86 7.75 17.10
CA VAL A 153 -1.84 6.84 17.71
C VAL A 153 -1.37 6.37 19.09
N ARG A 154 -0.10 5.97 19.21
CA ARG A 154 0.50 5.56 20.48
C ARG A 154 0.51 6.65 21.56
N SER A 155 0.51 7.93 21.16
CA SER A 155 0.40 9.04 22.11
C SER A 155 -1.02 9.27 22.63
N GLN A 156 -2.03 8.73 21.93
CA GLN A 156 -3.45 8.93 22.23
C GLN A 156 -4.08 7.73 22.96
N SER A 157 -3.52 6.53 22.82
CA SER A 157 -4.11 5.31 23.34
C SER A 157 -3.08 4.30 23.84
N SER A 158 -3.47 3.54 24.87
CA SER A 158 -2.74 2.40 25.43
C SER A 158 -3.46 1.07 25.22
N ASN A 159 -4.53 1.03 24.42
CA ASN A 159 -5.26 -0.20 24.14
C ASN A 159 -4.38 -1.19 23.35
N LYS A 160 -4.82 -2.45 23.32
CA LYS A 160 -4.26 -3.45 22.41
C LYS A 160 -4.38 -2.97 20.98
N GLN A 161 -3.30 -3.08 20.20
CA GLN A 161 -3.30 -2.65 18.80
C GLN A 161 -3.34 -3.84 17.84
N LEU A 162 -4.17 -3.74 16.81
CA LEU A 162 -4.11 -4.57 15.61
C LEU A 162 -3.77 -3.66 14.41
N VAL A 163 -2.55 -3.77 13.90
CA VAL A 163 -2.13 -3.03 12.69
C VAL A 163 -2.43 -3.85 11.44
N LEU A 164 -3.18 -3.27 10.51
CA LEU A 164 -3.48 -3.81 9.20
C LEU A 164 -2.51 -3.22 8.18
N PHE A 165 -1.81 -4.09 7.44
CA PHE A 165 -1.01 -3.72 6.28
C PHE A 165 -1.37 -4.62 5.10
N LEU A 166 -2.44 -4.24 4.43
CA LEU A 166 -3.17 -5.08 3.48
C LEU A 166 -2.75 -4.79 2.04
N GLY A 167 -3.29 -5.54 1.09
CA GLY A 167 -3.15 -5.35 -0.35
C GLY A 167 -1.82 -5.81 -0.92
N SER A 168 -1.02 -6.56 -0.14
CA SER A 168 0.35 -6.94 -0.52
C SER A 168 1.27 -5.74 -0.78
N ASN A 169 1.01 -4.59 -0.13
CA ASN A 169 1.87 -3.41 -0.18
C ASN A 169 3.32 -3.70 0.28
N ILE A 170 3.50 -4.67 1.18
CA ILE A 170 4.84 -5.17 1.58
C ILE A 170 5.65 -5.70 0.38
N GLY A 171 4.98 -6.11 -0.70
CA GLY A 171 5.59 -6.55 -1.95
C GLY A 171 6.25 -5.42 -2.74
N ASN A 172 5.98 -4.14 -2.42
CA ASN A 172 6.69 -3.02 -3.05
C ASN A 172 8.12 -2.84 -2.53
N PHE A 173 8.47 -3.60 -1.49
CA PHE A 173 9.78 -3.60 -0.87
C PHE A 173 10.56 -4.84 -1.29
N ASN A 174 11.85 -4.65 -1.61
CA ASN A 174 12.76 -5.79 -1.67
C ASN A 174 12.93 -6.42 -0.28
N ARG A 175 13.57 -7.59 -0.22
CA ARG A 175 13.73 -8.35 1.03
C ARG A 175 14.28 -7.54 2.20
N GLU A 176 15.35 -6.76 1.98
CA GLU A 176 15.98 -5.95 3.02
C GLU A 176 15.05 -4.81 3.48
N GLN A 177 14.37 -4.18 2.53
CA GLN A 177 13.38 -3.14 2.81
C GLN A 177 12.16 -3.70 3.56
N SER A 178 11.65 -4.89 3.21
CA SER A 178 10.55 -5.54 3.94
C SER A 178 10.96 -5.85 5.38
N GLN A 179 12.16 -6.41 5.58
CA GLN A 179 12.71 -6.67 6.92
C GLN A 179 12.86 -5.37 7.72
N GLY A 180 13.42 -4.32 7.11
CA GLY A 180 13.59 -3.01 7.75
C GLY A 180 12.24 -2.37 8.13
N PHE A 181 11.26 -2.43 7.23
CA PHE A 181 9.90 -1.95 7.49
C PHE A 181 9.22 -2.70 8.64
N LEU A 182 9.21 -4.03 8.58
CA LEU A 182 8.62 -4.88 9.62
C LEU A 182 9.33 -4.70 10.97
N ARG A 183 10.66 -4.52 10.97
CA ARG A 183 11.40 -4.25 12.21
C ARG A 183 11.05 -2.89 12.81
N LYS A 184 10.90 -1.85 11.99
CA LYS A 184 10.41 -0.53 12.44
C LYS A 184 8.98 -0.62 12.97
N LEU A 185 8.13 -1.44 12.35
CA LEU A 185 6.77 -1.70 12.83
C LEU A 185 6.79 -2.38 14.21
N TRP A 186 7.59 -3.44 14.37
CA TRP A 186 7.82 -4.09 15.67
C TRP A 186 8.31 -3.13 16.75
N MET A 187 9.23 -2.20 16.41
CA MET A 187 9.71 -1.20 17.36
C MET A 187 8.62 -0.21 17.80
N SER A 188 7.70 0.12 16.90
CA SER A 188 6.61 1.08 17.13
C SER A 188 5.47 0.53 17.99
N LEU A 189 5.34 -0.79 18.10
CA LEU A 189 4.25 -1.47 18.81
C LEU A 189 4.65 -1.92 20.22
N ASN A 190 3.68 -2.20 21.09
CA ASN A 190 3.93 -2.78 22.41
C ASN A 190 4.02 -4.32 22.33
N SER A 191 4.54 -4.96 23.38
CA SER A 191 4.52 -6.41 23.47
C SER A 191 3.07 -6.92 23.42
N GLN A 192 2.86 -8.04 22.72
CA GLN A 192 1.56 -8.66 22.49
C GLN A 192 0.57 -7.89 21.61
N ASP A 193 0.95 -6.75 21.02
CA ASP A 193 0.18 -6.16 19.90
C ASP A 193 0.25 -7.06 18.68
N TYR A 194 -0.65 -6.85 17.72
CA TYR A 194 -0.79 -7.69 16.54
C TYR A 194 -0.59 -6.91 15.26
N ILE A 195 -0.12 -7.61 14.23
CA ILE A 195 -0.17 -7.13 12.85
C ILE A 195 -0.86 -8.18 11.98
N LEU A 196 -1.68 -7.72 11.04
CA LEU A 196 -2.23 -8.53 9.96
C LEU A 196 -1.68 -7.98 8.64
N THR A 197 -0.83 -8.76 7.98
CA THR A 197 -0.21 -8.35 6.71
C THR A 197 -0.64 -9.25 5.58
N GLY A 198 -1.10 -8.64 4.48
CA GLY A 198 -1.45 -9.32 3.25
C GLY A 198 -0.21 -9.58 2.39
N TYR A 199 -0.12 -10.77 1.80
CA TYR A 199 0.98 -11.22 0.94
C TYR A 199 0.42 -11.92 -0.31
N ASP A 200 0.78 -11.41 -1.49
CA ASP A 200 0.48 -12.08 -2.75
C ASP A 200 1.49 -13.19 -3.03
N LEU A 201 1.02 -14.41 -3.27
CA LEU A 201 1.89 -15.58 -3.36
C LEU A 201 2.51 -15.79 -4.75
N LYS A 202 3.63 -16.51 -4.82
CA LYS A 202 4.12 -17.05 -6.10
C LYS A 202 3.11 -18.06 -6.64
N LYS A 203 2.80 -17.95 -7.93
CA LYS A 203 1.81 -18.78 -8.65
C LYS A 203 2.09 -18.75 -10.15
N ASP A 204 1.15 -19.26 -10.95
CA ASP A 204 1.25 -19.24 -12.41
C ASP A 204 1.64 -17.84 -12.94
N VAL A 205 2.67 -17.82 -13.78
CA VAL A 205 3.28 -16.58 -14.28
C VAL A 205 2.34 -15.82 -15.21
N ASN A 206 1.49 -16.51 -15.98
CA ASN A 206 0.54 -15.82 -16.86
C ASN A 206 -0.51 -15.08 -16.02
N LYS A 207 -0.99 -15.69 -14.93
CA LYS A 207 -1.91 -15.04 -14.00
C LYS A 207 -1.26 -13.82 -13.32
N LEU A 208 -0.01 -13.93 -12.89
CA LEU A 208 0.74 -12.80 -12.33
C LEU A 208 0.92 -11.70 -13.37
N THR A 209 1.28 -12.05 -14.60
CA THR A 209 1.54 -11.10 -15.68
C THR A 209 0.27 -10.37 -16.12
N ALA A 210 -0.85 -11.08 -16.22
CA ALA A 210 -2.16 -10.50 -16.57
C ALA A 210 -2.61 -9.45 -15.55
N ALA A 211 -2.40 -9.70 -14.25
CA ALA A 211 -2.77 -8.75 -13.20
C ALA A 211 -2.08 -7.38 -13.35
N TYR A 212 -0.90 -7.31 -13.96
CA TYR A 212 -0.15 -6.05 -14.16
C TYR A 212 -0.12 -5.60 -15.62
N ASN A 213 -0.84 -6.29 -16.50
CA ASN A 213 -0.97 -6.00 -17.92
C ASN A 213 -2.42 -6.28 -18.36
N ASP A 214 -3.37 -5.75 -17.60
CA ASP A 214 -4.79 -6.00 -17.83
C ASP A 214 -5.21 -5.64 -19.26
N GLU A 215 -6.13 -6.44 -19.82
CA GLU A 215 -6.54 -6.29 -21.22
C GLU A 215 -7.26 -4.95 -21.49
N ALA A 216 -7.83 -4.33 -20.45
CA ALA A 216 -8.49 -3.03 -20.52
C ALA A 216 -7.52 -1.83 -20.51
N GLY A 217 -6.20 -2.07 -20.40
CA GLY A 217 -5.17 -1.04 -20.38
C GLY A 217 -5.30 -0.05 -19.20
N LEU A 218 -5.92 -0.45 -18.09
CA LEU A 218 -6.04 0.36 -16.88
C LEU A 218 -4.67 0.55 -16.22
N THR A 219 -3.88 -0.50 -16.08
CA THR A 219 -2.52 -0.48 -15.50
C THR A 219 -1.58 0.36 -16.35
N ALA A 220 -1.68 0.27 -17.68
CA ALA A 220 -0.89 1.11 -18.58
C ALA A 220 -1.22 2.60 -18.40
N ARG A 221 -2.50 2.96 -18.28
CA ARG A 221 -2.93 4.34 -17.99
C ARG A 221 -2.47 4.80 -16.61
N PHE A 222 -2.55 3.94 -15.60
CA PHE A 222 -2.10 4.22 -14.23
C PHE A 222 -0.60 4.54 -14.21
N ASN A 223 0.23 3.75 -14.89
CA ASN A 223 1.67 3.98 -14.93
C ASN A 223 2.04 5.25 -15.74
N LEU A 224 1.39 5.47 -16.89
CA LEU A 224 1.63 6.68 -17.70
C LEU A 224 1.11 7.95 -17.03
N ASN A 225 0.15 7.84 -16.11
CA ASN A 225 -0.36 8.98 -15.34
C ASN A 225 0.76 9.66 -14.53
N LEU A 226 1.80 8.94 -14.08
CA LEU A 226 2.93 9.58 -13.40
C LEU A 226 3.66 10.59 -14.30
N LEU A 227 3.82 10.28 -15.60
CA LEU A 227 4.40 11.22 -16.55
C LEU A 227 3.47 12.41 -16.81
N HIS A 228 2.15 12.16 -16.82
CA HIS A 228 1.14 13.23 -16.89
C HIS A 228 1.23 14.18 -15.69
N ARG A 229 1.35 13.62 -14.48
CA ARG A 229 1.51 14.35 -13.22
C ARG A 229 2.75 15.24 -13.26
N ILE A 230 3.90 14.70 -13.69
CA ILE A 230 5.15 15.47 -13.83
C ILE A 230 4.99 16.62 -14.86
N ASN A 231 4.25 16.40 -15.95
CA ASN A 231 3.94 17.46 -16.89
C ASN A 231 3.12 18.59 -16.25
N HIS A 232 2.09 18.23 -15.49
CA HIS A 232 1.16 19.15 -14.87
C HIS A 232 1.81 19.94 -13.71
N GLU A 233 2.41 19.23 -12.74
CA GLU A 233 2.92 19.81 -11.49
C GLU A 233 4.31 20.44 -11.67
N LEU A 234 5.20 19.81 -12.42
CA LEU A 234 6.60 20.28 -12.55
C LEU A 234 6.88 21.00 -13.87
N GLY A 235 5.88 21.16 -14.72
CA GLY A 235 6.02 21.75 -16.06
C GLY A 235 6.93 20.91 -16.96
N GLY A 236 6.81 19.58 -16.87
CA GLY A 236 7.40 18.63 -17.81
C GLY A 236 6.74 18.66 -19.18
N ASN A 237 7.41 18.09 -20.18
CA ASN A 237 6.87 17.96 -21.55
C ASN A 237 7.00 16.53 -22.11
N PHE A 238 6.82 15.51 -21.26
CA PHE A 238 6.70 14.11 -21.70
C PHE A 238 5.61 13.99 -22.77
N LYS A 239 5.95 13.36 -23.90
CA LYS A 239 4.97 12.99 -24.94
C LYS A 239 4.45 11.60 -24.64
N LEU A 240 3.33 11.49 -23.93
CA LEU A 240 2.85 10.22 -23.40
C LEU A 240 2.57 9.16 -24.49
N ASP A 241 2.17 9.57 -25.70
CA ASP A 241 1.99 8.68 -26.86
C ASP A 241 3.30 8.04 -27.37
N LYS A 242 4.44 8.53 -26.88
CA LYS A 242 5.79 8.02 -27.15
C LYS A 242 6.36 7.19 -25.99
N PHE A 243 5.50 6.84 -25.03
CA PHE A 243 5.86 5.96 -23.93
C PHE A 243 4.90 4.76 -23.89
N GLN A 244 5.45 3.58 -23.68
CA GLN A 244 4.65 2.36 -23.54
C GLN A 244 4.87 1.75 -22.16
N HIS A 245 3.77 1.25 -21.57
CA HIS A 245 3.82 0.40 -20.38
C HIS A 245 4.49 -0.93 -20.71
N TYR A 246 5.27 -1.45 -19.77
CA TYR A 246 5.87 -2.78 -19.85
C TYR A 246 5.95 -3.41 -18.46
N GLY A 247 5.05 -4.36 -18.17
CA GLY A 247 5.06 -5.17 -16.96
C GLY A 247 5.59 -6.58 -17.23
N ILE A 248 6.58 -7.05 -16.46
CA ILE A 248 7.18 -8.38 -16.62
C ILE A 248 7.36 -9.10 -15.29
N TYR A 249 7.16 -10.42 -15.26
CA TYR A 249 7.57 -11.24 -14.13
C TYR A 249 9.05 -11.60 -14.22
N ASN A 250 9.81 -11.25 -13.19
CA ASN A 250 11.20 -11.65 -13.05
C ASN A 250 11.29 -12.89 -12.16
N PRO A 251 11.58 -14.08 -12.72
CA PRO A 251 11.61 -15.32 -11.94
C PRO A 251 12.82 -15.42 -11.00
N ILE A 252 13.88 -14.64 -11.23
CA ILE A 252 15.07 -14.62 -10.36
C ILE A 252 14.77 -13.82 -9.09
N LEU A 253 14.17 -12.64 -9.25
CA LEU A 253 13.74 -11.81 -8.12
C LEU A 253 12.47 -12.34 -7.45
N GLY A 254 11.62 -13.04 -8.21
CA GLY A 254 10.29 -13.46 -7.76
C GLY A 254 9.30 -12.31 -7.68
N ALA A 255 9.43 -11.31 -8.55
CA ALA A 255 8.63 -10.08 -8.53
C ALA A 255 8.06 -9.75 -9.90
N MET A 256 6.90 -9.09 -9.92
CA MET A 256 6.53 -8.27 -11.08
C MET A 256 7.38 -7.00 -11.08
N GLU A 257 7.88 -6.62 -12.24
CA GLU A 257 8.59 -5.36 -12.47
C GLU A 257 7.73 -4.52 -13.42
N SER A 258 7.54 -3.25 -13.08
CA SER A 258 6.77 -2.30 -13.87
C SER A 258 7.67 -1.22 -14.43
N TYR A 259 7.58 -1.01 -15.75
CA TYR A 259 8.36 0.00 -16.46
C TYR A 259 7.49 0.83 -17.37
N VAL A 260 7.99 2.03 -17.68
CA VAL A 260 7.59 2.78 -18.85
C VAL A 260 8.79 2.94 -19.78
N LEU A 261 8.61 2.62 -21.07
CA LEU A 261 9.67 2.61 -22.07
C LEU A 261 9.45 3.74 -23.07
N SER A 262 10.48 4.55 -23.34
CA SER A 262 10.43 5.51 -24.44
C SER A 262 10.41 4.75 -25.77
N THR A 263 9.48 4.98 -26.68
CA THR A 263 9.43 4.24 -27.97
C THR A 263 10.32 4.83 -29.05
N GLU A 264 10.82 6.05 -28.83
CA GLU A 264 11.76 6.76 -29.69
C GLU A 264 12.75 7.57 -28.84
N LYS A 265 13.76 8.19 -29.47
CA LYS A 265 14.64 9.10 -28.74
C LYS A 265 13.87 10.36 -28.33
N GLN A 266 13.91 10.71 -27.05
CA GLN A 266 13.20 11.87 -26.50
C GLN A 266 14.11 12.76 -25.66
N ALA A 267 13.81 14.06 -25.68
CA ALA A 267 14.41 15.06 -24.80
C ALA A 267 13.27 15.71 -24.02
N VAL A 268 13.19 15.43 -22.72
CA VAL A 268 12.14 15.93 -21.84
C VAL A 268 12.70 17.03 -20.97
N TYR A 269 12.19 18.25 -21.16
CA TYR A 269 12.49 19.40 -20.31
C TYR A 269 11.47 19.49 -19.18
N ILE A 270 11.94 19.67 -17.96
CA ILE A 270 11.11 19.88 -16.77
C ILE A 270 11.40 21.27 -16.22
N LYS A 271 10.40 22.15 -16.29
CA LYS A 271 10.55 23.58 -15.96
C LYS A 271 10.97 23.81 -14.51
N ALA A 272 10.35 23.12 -13.55
CA ALA A 272 10.67 23.25 -12.13
C ALA A 272 12.13 22.88 -11.83
N LEU A 273 12.71 21.98 -12.62
CA LEU A 273 14.10 21.51 -12.48
C LEU A 273 15.10 22.28 -13.35
N GLN A 274 14.61 23.12 -14.27
CA GLN A 274 15.40 23.80 -15.31
C GLN A 274 16.35 22.85 -16.04
N ARG A 275 15.90 21.62 -16.28
CA ARG A 275 16.76 20.53 -16.76
C ARG A 275 16.08 19.71 -17.84
N THR A 276 16.88 19.28 -18.81
CA THR A 276 16.49 18.32 -19.84
C THR A 276 17.05 16.95 -19.52
N PHE A 277 16.19 15.93 -19.60
CA PHE A 277 16.54 14.52 -19.49
C PHE A 277 16.44 13.88 -20.87
N GLN A 278 17.47 13.11 -21.23
CA GLN A 278 17.52 12.38 -22.50
C GLN A 278 17.07 10.94 -22.26
N PHE A 279 16.28 10.45 -23.20
CA PHE A 279 15.83 9.05 -23.27
C PHE A 279 16.20 8.50 -24.65
N ASP A 280 16.95 7.41 -24.69
CA ASP A 280 17.16 6.67 -25.93
C ASP A 280 15.91 5.86 -26.31
N ALA A 281 15.84 5.40 -27.56
CA ALA A 281 14.75 4.53 -27.99
C ALA A 281 14.78 3.21 -27.19
N TYR A 282 13.61 2.83 -26.67
CA TYR A 282 13.37 1.72 -25.75
C TYR A 282 14.13 1.81 -24.42
N GLU A 283 14.58 3.00 -24.01
CA GLU A 283 15.11 3.21 -22.67
C GLU A 283 14.01 3.07 -21.62
N ALA A 284 14.28 2.28 -20.59
CA ALA A 284 13.35 1.97 -19.53
C ALA A 284 13.44 2.96 -18.35
N ILE A 285 12.29 3.33 -17.82
CA ILE A 285 12.12 3.97 -16.52
C ILE A 285 11.46 2.93 -15.61
N HIS A 286 12.17 2.47 -14.60
CA HIS A 286 11.60 1.58 -13.59
C HIS A 286 10.62 2.33 -12.69
N LEU A 287 9.47 1.73 -12.38
CA LEU A 287 8.44 2.35 -11.53
C LEU A 287 8.25 1.63 -10.20
N GLU A 288 8.05 0.31 -10.24
CA GLU A 288 7.83 -0.50 -9.04
C GLU A 288 8.23 -1.95 -9.22
N TYR A 289 8.54 -2.54 -8.07
CA TYR A 289 8.50 -3.98 -7.87
C TYR A 289 7.19 -4.37 -7.21
N SER A 290 6.69 -5.56 -7.51
CA SER A 290 5.73 -6.26 -6.68
C SER A 290 6.20 -7.69 -6.43
N PHE A 291 6.96 -7.86 -5.36
CA PHE A 291 7.48 -9.15 -4.89
C PHE A 291 6.33 -10.08 -4.52
N LYS A 292 6.48 -11.34 -4.93
CA LYS A 292 5.54 -12.43 -4.64
C LYS A 292 6.19 -13.41 -3.70
N PHE A 293 5.44 -13.90 -2.73
CA PHE A 293 5.98 -14.61 -1.57
C PHE A 293 5.67 -16.10 -1.63
N THR A 294 6.52 -16.92 -1.04
CA THR A 294 6.15 -18.27 -0.61
C THR A 294 5.74 -18.25 0.86
N LYS A 295 5.07 -19.31 1.33
CA LYS A 295 4.77 -19.47 2.77
C LYS A 295 6.04 -19.41 3.61
N LYS A 296 7.15 -19.98 3.12
CA LYS A 296 8.45 -19.95 3.80
C LYS A 296 9.04 -18.55 3.87
N ASP A 297 8.92 -17.74 2.81
CA ASP A 297 9.37 -16.34 2.84
C ASP A 297 8.63 -15.53 3.92
N ILE A 298 7.33 -15.76 4.08
CA ILE A 298 6.49 -15.11 5.10
C ILE A 298 6.91 -15.53 6.52
N GLU A 299 7.10 -16.84 6.74
CA GLU A 299 7.59 -17.38 8.02
C GLU A 299 8.98 -16.83 8.38
N ASP A 300 9.90 -16.79 7.42
CA ASP A 300 11.24 -16.24 7.60
C ASP A 300 11.21 -14.75 7.98
N LEU A 301 10.37 -13.96 7.30
CA LEU A 301 10.19 -12.54 7.62
C LEU A 301 9.65 -12.37 9.04
N CYS A 302 8.67 -13.18 9.45
CA CYS A 302 8.08 -13.14 10.79
C CYS A 302 9.15 -13.35 11.87
N GLU A 303 9.90 -14.46 11.77
CA GLU A 303 10.93 -14.82 12.75
C GLU A 303 12.06 -13.80 12.79
N GLN A 304 12.56 -13.36 11.63
CA GLN A 304 13.70 -12.44 11.54
C GLN A 304 13.41 -11.03 12.06
N THR A 305 12.13 -10.65 12.16
CA THR A 305 11.74 -9.28 12.54
C THR A 305 11.25 -9.17 13.99
N GLY A 306 11.23 -10.30 14.72
CA GLY A 306 10.90 -10.37 16.15
C GLY A 306 9.41 -10.60 16.44
N PHE A 307 8.65 -11.04 15.44
CA PHE A 307 7.26 -11.43 15.64
C PHE A 307 7.13 -12.93 15.86
N LYS A 308 5.98 -13.31 16.40
CA LYS A 308 5.53 -14.69 16.50
C LYS A 308 4.35 -14.90 15.57
N LEU A 309 4.44 -15.88 14.67
CA LEU A 309 3.34 -16.26 13.80
C LEU A 309 2.20 -16.85 14.65
N ILE A 310 1.01 -16.26 14.56
CA ILE A 310 -0.21 -16.77 15.21
C ILE A 310 -0.97 -17.66 14.24
N LYS A 311 -1.26 -17.13 13.04
CA LYS A 311 -2.02 -17.88 12.03
C LYS A 311 -1.84 -17.29 10.62
N ASN A 312 -1.76 -18.17 9.63
CA ASN A 312 -1.90 -17.83 8.21
C ASN A 312 -3.33 -18.11 7.76
N PHE A 313 -3.91 -17.18 7.02
CA PHE A 313 -5.22 -17.34 6.38
C PHE A 313 -5.06 -17.23 4.87
N THR A 314 -5.51 -18.24 4.13
CA THR A 314 -5.36 -18.31 2.66
C THR A 314 -6.72 -18.24 1.97
N ASP A 315 -6.81 -17.69 0.75
CA ASP A 315 -8.00 -17.89 -0.07
C ASP A 315 -8.13 -19.36 -0.51
N ALA A 316 -9.27 -19.75 -1.08
CA ALA A 316 -9.53 -21.13 -1.48
C ALA A 316 -8.51 -21.70 -2.50
N ASN A 317 -7.85 -20.84 -3.28
CA ASN A 317 -6.86 -21.23 -4.28
C ASN A 317 -5.41 -21.11 -3.78
N GLU A 318 -5.18 -20.73 -2.52
CA GLU A 318 -3.86 -20.45 -1.96
C GLU A 318 -3.03 -19.48 -2.82
N HIS A 319 -3.69 -18.43 -3.31
CA HIS A 319 -3.11 -17.37 -4.11
C HIS A 319 -2.66 -16.17 -3.28
N PHE A 320 -3.29 -15.96 -2.12
CA PHE A 320 -3.02 -14.83 -1.23
C PHE A 320 -3.00 -15.32 0.22
N ILE A 321 -2.20 -14.67 1.07
CA ILE A 321 -2.17 -14.92 2.52
C ILE A 321 -2.35 -13.62 3.27
N ASP A 322 -3.30 -13.60 4.20
CA ASP A 322 -3.28 -12.66 5.33
C ASP A 322 -2.64 -13.37 6.53
N SER A 323 -1.53 -12.84 7.02
CA SER A 323 -0.76 -13.45 8.10
C SER A 323 -0.90 -12.62 9.38
N LEU A 324 -1.47 -13.24 10.42
CA LEU A 324 -1.60 -12.63 11.75
C LEU A 324 -0.38 -12.96 12.58
N TRP A 325 0.37 -11.93 12.94
CA TRP A 325 1.56 -12.03 13.79
C TRP A 325 1.36 -11.26 15.09
N GLN A 326 2.01 -11.72 16.15
CA GLN A 326 2.04 -11.06 17.44
C GLN A 326 3.45 -10.51 17.71
N VAL A 327 3.52 -9.30 18.24
CA VAL A 327 4.77 -8.68 18.69
C VAL A 327 5.28 -9.44 19.91
N TYR A 328 6.49 -9.99 19.81
CA TYR A 328 7.18 -10.61 20.94
C TYR A 328 8.38 -9.74 21.32
N LYS A 329 8.37 -9.19 22.54
CA LYS A 329 9.51 -8.48 23.13
C LYS A 329 9.92 -9.24 24.37
N ASP A 330 11.15 -9.75 24.38
CA ASP A 330 11.75 -10.29 25.59
C ASP A 330 11.78 -9.15 26.64
N GLU A 331 11.13 -9.38 27.78
CA GLU A 331 11.08 -8.43 28.91
C GLU A 331 12.42 -8.34 29.66
#